data_AF-A0AAN4L6G2-F1
#
_entry.id   AF-A0AAN4L6G2-F1
#
_cell.length_a   1.000
_cell.length_b   1.000
_cell.length_c   1.000
_cell.angle_alpha   90.00
_cell.angle_beta   90.00
_cell.angle_gamma   90.00
#
_symmetry.space_group_name_H-M   'P 1'
#
loop_
_entity.id
_entity.type
_entity.pdbx_description
1 polymer ?
#
loop_
_entity_poly.entity_id
_entity_poly.type
_entity_poly.pdbx_seq_one_letter_code
_entity_poly.pdbx_strand_id
1 'polypeptide(L)'
;MGSFQEELKALIPPRFAERQQAAIQQIDSHPEIKRLRQVYPDRSGDLTSPRRYRDVSEHLAQCDACETCPGLVGCQNVQKGHRSVEEPNPNKQDELVFRLRKCNLLKAYERQQGIGQRIKSH
;
A
#
# COMPACT_ATOMS: atom_id res chain seq x y z
N MET A 1 42.12 -19.71 -0.27
CA MET A 1 40.96 -19.23 -1.06
C MET A 1 39.74 -19.53 -0.23
N GLY A 2 39.03 -18.51 0.25
CA GLY A 2 37.80 -18.68 1.03
C GLY A 2 36.74 -19.34 0.16
N SER A 3 35.89 -20.16 0.78
CA SER A 3 34.83 -20.82 0.02
C SER A 3 33.81 -19.78 -0.45
N PHE A 4 33.21 -19.98 -1.63
CA PHE A 4 32.15 -19.13 -2.18
C PHE A 4 31.00 -18.84 -1.17
N GLN A 5 30.76 -19.76 -0.24
CA GLN A 5 29.77 -19.60 0.83
C GLN A 5 30.16 -18.56 1.89
N GLU A 6 31.46 -18.35 2.16
CA GLU A 6 31.94 -17.32 3.09
C GLU A 6 31.85 -15.93 2.48
N GLU A 7 32.13 -15.79 1.18
CA GLU A 7 31.95 -14.55 0.43
C GLU A 7 30.46 -14.16 0.35
N LEU A 8 29.55 -15.13 0.15
CA LEU A 8 28.11 -14.89 0.18
C LEU A 8 27.60 -14.43 1.55
N LYS A 9 28.14 -14.99 2.65
CA LYS A 9 27.79 -14.54 4.01
C LYS A 9 28.31 -13.13 4.29
N ALA A 10 29.47 -12.77 3.75
CA ALA A 10 30.05 -11.43 3.90
C ALA A 10 29.23 -10.34 3.17
N LEU A 11 28.45 -10.69 2.15
CA LEU A 11 27.53 -9.77 1.47
C LEU A 11 26.26 -9.48 2.27
N ILE A 12 25.93 -10.28 3.30
CA ILE A 12 24.77 -10.01 4.15
C ILE A 12 25.11 -8.85 5.08
N PRO A 13 24.38 -7.72 5.00
CA PRO A 13 24.66 -6.59 5.86
C PRO A 13 24.56 -6.97 7.34
N PRO A 14 25.37 -6.35 8.22
CA PRO A 14 25.19 -6.52 9.66
C PRO A 14 23.76 -6.12 10.06
N ARG A 15 23.20 -6.84 11.03
CA ARG A 15 21.83 -6.63 11.56
C ARG A 15 20.72 -6.74 10.51
N PHE A 16 20.95 -7.45 9.41
CA PHE A 16 19.92 -7.65 8.39
C PHE A 16 18.67 -8.35 8.96
N ALA A 17 18.87 -9.44 9.71
CA ALA A 17 17.77 -10.18 10.35
C ALA A 17 16.99 -9.32 11.36
N GLU A 18 17.67 -8.50 12.16
CA GLU A 18 17.03 -7.58 13.11
C GLU A 18 16.15 -6.55 12.38
N ARG A 19 16.66 -5.95 11.31
CA ARG A 19 15.90 -4.99 10.47
C ARG A 19 14.70 -5.65 9.81
N GLN A 20 14.88 -6.87 9.32
CA GLN A 20 13.79 -7.65 8.73
C GLN A 20 12.68 -7.92 9.76
N GLN A 21 13.05 -8.36 10.97
CA GLN A 21 12.09 -8.62 12.03
C GLN A 21 11.36 -7.35 12.48
N ALA A 22 12.08 -6.23 12.59
CA ALA A 22 11.49 -4.93 12.92
C ALA A 22 10.47 -4.49 11.86
N ALA A 23 10.77 -4.66 10.57
CA ALA A 23 9.83 -4.37 9.49
C ALA A 23 8.57 -5.26 9.56
N ILE A 24 8.72 -6.55 9.85
CA ILE A 24 7.58 -7.47 10.05
C ILE A 24 6.69 -6.95 11.18
N GLN A 25 7.28 -6.62 12.32
CA GLN A 25 6.53 -6.15 13.49
C GLN A 25 5.81 -4.83 13.23
N GLN A 26 6.43 -3.90 12.50
CA GLN A 26 5.78 -2.65 12.09
C GLN A 26 4.57 -2.89 11.20
N ILE A 27 4.70 -3.75 10.18
CA ILE A 27 3.57 -4.12 9.33
C ILE A 27 2.48 -4.82 10.16
N ASP A 28 2.85 -5.83 10.94
CA ASP A 28 1.91 -6.67 11.70
C ASP A 28 1.08 -5.88 12.72
N SER A 29 1.70 -4.86 13.33
CA SER A 29 1.05 -4.00 14.33
C SER A 29 0.13 -2.93 13.72
N HIS A 30 0.21 -2.68 12.42
CA HIS A 30 -0.53 -1.62 11.74
C HIS A 30 -2.06 -1.84 11.81
N PRO A 31 -2.89 -0.81 12.13
CA PRO A 31 -4.35 -0.94 12.20
C PRO A 31 -4.97 -1.50 10.92
N GLU A 32 -4.50 -1.02 9.78
CA GLU A 32 -4.97 -1.50 8.47
C GLU A 32 -4.69 -2.99 8.24
N ILE A 33 -3.56 -3.54 8.68
CA ILE A 33 -3.29 -4.98 8.58
C ILE A 33 -4.25 -5.79 9.43
N LYS A 34 -4.56 -5.31 10.65
CA LYS A 34 -5.57 -5.94 11.52
C LYS A 34 -6.95 -5.93 10.85
N ARG A 35 -7.34 -4.81 10.23
CA ARG A 35 -8.59 -4.70 9.46
C ARG A 35 -8.61 -5.70 8.28
N LEU A 36 -7.54 -5.76 7.50
CA LEU A 36 -7.44 -6.66 6.35
C LEU A 36 -7.57 -8.14 6.76
N ARG A 37 -6.98 -8.53 7.89
CA ARG A 37 -7.13 -9.89 8.43
C ARG A 37 -8.55 -10.22 8.89
N GLN A 38 -9.29 -9.24 9.40
CA GLN A 38 -10.68 -9.42 9.79
C GLN A 38 -11.61 -9.52 8.57
N VAL A 39 -11.38 -8.69 7.55
CA VAL A 39 -12.24 -8.64 6.35
C VAL A 39 -11.93 -9.78 5.39
N TYR A 40 -10.66 -10.19 5.30
CA TYR A 40 -10.18 -11.22 4.37
C TYR A 40 -9.32 -12.27 5.10
N PRO A 41 -9.89 -13.05 6.05
CA PRO A 41 -9.14 -14.03 6.82
C PRO A 41 -8.42 -15.05 5.93
N ASP A 42 -9.07 -15.50 4.86
CA ASP A 42 -8.53 -16.54 3.96
C ASP A 42 -7.51 -15.99 2.93
N ARG A 43 -7.25 -14.67 2.91
CA ARG A 43 -6.40 -14.03 1.87
C ARG A 43 -5.31 -13.11 2.42
N SER A 44 -5.16 -13.09 3.74
CA SER A 44 -4.30 -12.14 4.47
C SER A 44 -3.07 -12.81 5.13
N GLY A 45 -2.89 -14.12 4.94
CA GLY A 45 -1.80 -14.88 5.56
C GLY A 45 -0.40 -14.44 5.12
N ASP A 46 -0.24 -14.01 3.86
CA ASP A 46 1.07 -13.63 3.29
C ASP A 46 1.37 -12.12 3.38
N LEU A 47 0.56 -11.33 4.10
CA LEU A 47 0.75 -9.87 4.17
C LEU A 47 2.06 -9.44 4.83
N THR A 48 2.63 -10.27 5.70
CA THR A 48 3.93 -10.03 6.36
C THR A 48 5.08 -10.78 5.69
N SER A 49 4.88 -11.26 4.47
CA SER A 49 5.91 -11.95 3.70
C SER A 49 6.88 -10.97 3.04
N PRO A 50 8.19 -11.24 3.06
CA PRO A 50 9.18 -10.38 2.41
C PRO A 50 8.89 -10.12 0.93
N ARG A 51 8.24 -11.06 0.23
CA ARG A 51 7.84 -10.92 -1.18
C ARG A 51 6.82 -9.81 -1.40
N ARG A 52 6.08 -9.45 -0.34
CA ARG A 52 4.95 -8.52 -0.36
C ARG A 52 5.25 -7.18 0.31
N TYR A 53 6.41 -7.04 0.95
CA TYR A 53 6.74 -5.83 1.71
C TYR A 53 6.60 -4.55 0.92
N ARG A 54 7.02 -4.54 -0.34
CA ARG A 54 6.91 -3.34 -1.16
C ARG A 54 5.46 -2.89 -1.27
N ASP A 55 4.59 -3.78 -1.75
CA ASP A 55 3.19 -3.46 -2.04
C ASP A 55 2.41 -3.17 -0.76
N VAL A 56 2.68 -3.94 0.31
CA VAL A 56 2.03 -3.75 1.61
C VAL A 56 2.49 -2.44 2.23
N SER A 57 3.79 -2.18 2.34
CA SER A 57 4.28 -0.92 2.92
C SER A 57 3.82 0.30 2.13
N GLU A 58 3.75 0.23 0.81
CA GLU A 58 3.18 1.30 -0.01
C GLU A 58 1.69 1.52 0.27
N HIS A 59 0.91 0.44 0.38
CA HIS A 59 -0.50 0.52 0.77
C HIS A 59 -0.68 1.17 2.14
N LEU A 60 0.09 0.75 3.15
CA LEU A 60 0.02 1.31 4.51
C LEU A 60 0.37 2.80 4.53
N ALA A 61 1.47 3.20 3.89
CA ALA A 61 1.86 4.61 3.80
C ALA A 61 0.79 5.48 3.13
N GLN A 62 0.10 4.96 2.11
CA GLN A 62 -1.01 5.67 1.47
C GLN A 62 -2.26 5.74 2.36
N CYS A 63 -2.53 4.72 3.17
CA CYS A 63 -3.61 4.73 4.15
C CYS A 63 -3.36 5.83 5.21
N ASP A 64 -2.16 5.91 5.77
CA ASP A 64 -1.77 6.93 6.75
C ASP A 64 -1.88 8.36 6.16
N ALA A 65 -1.44 8.53 4.92
CA ALA A 65 -1.57 9.79 4.20
C ALA A 65 -3.04 10.16 3.88
N CYS A 66 -3.92 9.17 3.72
CA CYS A 66 -5.36 9.42 3.55
C CYS A 66 -6.06 9.77 4.87
N GLU A 67 -5.61 9.22 6.00
CA GLU A 67 -6.18 9.53 7.32
C GLU A 67 -5.99 10.99 7.69
N THR A 68 -4.84 11.56 7.34
CA THR A 68 -4.48 12.96 7.59
C THR A 68 -4.63 13.86 6.36
N CYS A 69 -5.50 13.49 5.41
CA CYS A 69 -5.57 14.11 4.10
C CYS A 69 -5.86 15.63 4.14
N PRO A 70 -4.96 16.50 3.66
CA PRO A 70 -5.16 17.96 3.66
C PRO A 70 -5.99 18.45 2.45
N GLY A 71 -6.63 17.54 1.71
CA GLY A 71 -7.37 17.82 0.48
C GLY A 71 -6.57 17.56 -0.80
N LEU A 72 -7.19 17.78 -1.97
CA LEU A 72 -6.61 17.43 -3.28
C LEU A 72 -5.31 18.17 -3.60
N VAL A 73 -5.25 19.47 -3.30
CA VAL A 73 -4.09 20.31 -3.63
C VAL A 73 -2.85 19.84 -2.86
N GLY A 74 -3.02 19.58 -1.56
CA GLY A 74 -1.97 19.11 -0.66
C GLY A 74 -1.87 17.59 -0.53
N CYS A 75 -2.54 16.81 -1.38
CA CYS A 75 -2.55 15.35 -1.29
C CYS A 75 -1.12 14.79 -1.35
N GLN A 76 -0.75 13.99 -0.34
CA GLN A 76 0.60 13.45 -0.15
C GLN A 76 0.82 12.11 -0.88
N ASN A 77 -0.22 11.51 -1.44
CA ASN A 77 -0.08 10.28 -2.23
C ASN A 77 0.62 10.56 -3.55
N VAL A 78 1.42 9.58 -4.00
CA VAL A 78 2.14 9.62 -5.30
C VAL A 78 1.17 9.94 -6.44
N GLN A 79 0.02 9.27 -6.47
CA GLN A 79 -1.06 9.59 -7.39
C GLN A 79 -2.10 10.47 -6.68
N LYS A 80 -2.03 11.79 -6.91
CA LYS A 80 -2.95 12.76 -6.29
C LYS A 80 -4.42 12.41 -6.55
N GLY A 81 -5.22 12.55 -5.50
CA GLY A 81 -6.65 12.24 -5.57
C GLY A 81 -6.98 10.76 -5.71
N HIS A 82 -6.00 9.86 -5.54
CA HIS A 82 -6.21 8.42 -5.51
C HIS A 82 -5.85 7.88 -4.14
N ARG A 83 -6.49 6.78 -3.75
CA ARG A 83 -6.17 6.00 -2.56
C ARG A 83 -5.89 4.56 -2.96
N SER A 84 -5.02 3.90 -2.20
CA SER A 84 -4.87 2.46 -2.27
C SER A 84 -6.13 1.79 -1.74
N VAL A 85 -6.58 0.73 -2.42
CA VAL A 85 -7.66 -0.14 -1.97
C VAL A 85 -7.23 -1.58 -2.16
N GLU A 86 -7.63 -2.43 -1.24
CA GLU A 86 -7.49 -3.86 -1.34
C GLU A 86 -8.55 -4.46 -2.28
N GLU A 87 -8.12 -5.42 -3.10
CA GLU A 87 -8.99 -6.21 -3.95
C GLU A 87 -8.51 -7.67 -3.95
N PRO A 88 -9.40 -8.66 -4.00
CA PRO A 88 -9.01 -10.05 -4.25
C PRO A 88 -8.18 -10.18 -5.54
N ASN A 89 -7.08 -10.94 -5.49
CA ASN A 89 -6.27 -11.20 -6.67
C ASN A 89 -7.09 -12.05 -7.67
N PRO A 90 -7.28 -11.62 -8.93
CA PRO A 90 -8.06 -12.37 -9.92
C PRO A 90 -7.38 -13.69 -10.33
N ASN A 91 -6.06 -13.78 -10.19
CA ASN A 91 -5.28 -14.94 -10.64
C ASN A 91 -4.94 -15.91 -9.50
N LYS A 92 -5.11 -15.49 -8.25
CA LYS A 92 -4.73 -16.25 -7.05
C LYS A 92 -5.79 -16.10 -5.97
N GLN A 93 -6.40 -17.21 -5.57
CA GLN A 93 -7.58 -17.18 -4.70
C GLN A 93 -7.26 -16.81 -3.25
N ASP A 94 -5.99 -16.84 -2.85
CA ASP A 94 -5.50 -16.65 -1.49
C ASP A 94 -4.72 -15.34 -1.29
N GLU A 95 -4.70 -14.47 -2.31
CA GLU A 95 -3.96 -13.20 -2.24
C GLU A 95 -4.87 -11.98 -2.39
N LEU A 96 -4.46 -10.90 -1.72
CA LEU A 96 -4.95 -9.54 -1.95
C LEU A 96 -3.97 -8.75 -2.84
N VAL A 97 -4.50 -7.99 -3.79
CA VAL A 97 -3.75 -6.97 -4.53
C VAL A 97 -4.18 -5.57 -4.10
N PHE A 98 -3.27 -4.61 -4.17
CA PHE A 98 -3.56 -3.22 -3.84
C PHE A 98 -3.63 -2.40 -5.13
N ARG A 99 -4.75 -1.70 -5.34
CA ARG A 99 -4.99 -0.91 -6.54
C ARG A 99 -5.28 0.54 -6.17
N LEU A 100 -4.96 1.45 -7.10
CA LEU A 100 -5.29 2.86 -6.94
C LEU A 100 -6.69 3.14 -7.46
N ARG A 101 -7.52 3.77 -6.63
CA ARG A 101 -8.86 4.23 -7.00
C ARG A 101 -9.03 5.71 -6.67
N LYS A 102 -9.77 6.42 -7.51
CA LYS A 102 -10.12 7.83 -7.26
C LYS A 102 -10.81 7.98 -5.89
N CYS A 103 -10.32 8.89 -5.06
CA CYS A 103 -10.93 9.23 -3.80
C CYS A 103 -12.18 10.09 -4.02
N ASN A 104 -13.00 10.24 -2.97
CA ASN A 104 -14.26 10.98 -3.07
C ASN A 104 -14.06 12.46 -3.40
N LEU A 105 -12.96 13.07 -2.93
CA LEU A 105 -12.63 14.45 -3.25
C LEU A 105 -12.39 14.63 -4.76
N LEU A 106 -11.62 13.73 -5.37
CA LEU A 106 -11.34 13.80 -6.81
C LEU A 106 -12.61 13.58 -7.61
N LYS A 107 -13.43 12.59 -7.23
CA LYS A 107 -14.75 12.36 -7.88
C LYS A 107 -15.65 13.59 -7.78
N ALA A 108 -15.70 14.25 -6.62
CA ALA A 108 -16.51 15.45 -6.43
C ALA A 108 -16.00 16.63 -7.26
N TYR A 109 -14.68 16.84 -7.30
CA TYR A 109 -14.04 17.87 -8.12
C TYR A 109 -14.32 17.69 -9.62
N GLU A 110 -14.12 16.47 -10.14
CA GLU A 110 -14.41 16.15 -11.54
C GLU A 110 -15.89 16.35 -11.88
N ARG A 111 -16.80 15.97 -10.96
CA ARG A 111 -18.23 16.22 -11.12
C ARG A 111 -18.55 17.71 -11.22
N GLN A 112 -17.96 18.54 -10.35
CA GLN A 112 -18.14 19.99 -10.39
C GLN A 112 -17.61 20.61 -11.68
N GLN A 113 -16.43 20.18 -12.14
CA GLN A 113 -15.87 20.64 -13.42
C GLN A 113 -16.76 20.26 -14.61
N GLY A 114 -17.27 19.02 -14.64
CA GLY A 114 -18.15 18.55 -15.70
C GLY A 114 -19.47 19.34 -15.75
N ILE A 115 -20.03 19.73 -14.60
CA ILE A 115 -21.19 20.61 -14.54
C ILE A 115 -20.85 22.01 -15.08
N GLY A 116 -19.71 22.58 -14.66
CA GLY A 116 -19.27 23.91 -15.11
C GLY A 116 -19.03 23.99 -16.62
N GLN A 117 -18.51 22.93 -17.25
CA GLN A 117 -18.35 22.87 -18.70
C GLN A 117 -19.68 22.83 -19.45
N ARG A 118 -20.69 22.14 -18.92
CA ARG A 118 -22.05 22.08 -19.49
C ARG A 118 -22.79 23.41 -19.38
N ILE A 119 -22.58 24.15 -18.30
CA ILE A 119 -23.20 25.48 -18.13
C ILE A 119 -22.61 26.50 -19.12
N LYS A 120 -21.30 26.42 -19.43
CA LYS A 120 -20.63 27.33 -20.37
C LYS A 120 -20.89 27.04 -21.85
N SER A 121 -21.53 25.90 -22.16
CA SER A 121 -21.87 25.48 -23.53
C SER A 121 -23.32 25.80 -23.92
N HIS A 122 -24.04 26.51 -23.04
CA HIS A 122 -25.34 27.13 -23.27
C HIS A 122 -25.20 28.65 -23.20
#